data_AF-A0A2V5LT78-F1
#
_entry.id   AF-A0A2V5LT78-F1
#
_cell.length_a   1.000
_cell.length_b   1.000
_cell.length_c   1.000
_cell.angle_alpha   90.00
_cell.angle_beta   90.00
_cell.angle_gamma   90.00
#
_symmetry.space_group_name_H-M   'P 1'
#
loop_
_entity.id
_entity.type
_entity.pdbx_description
1 polymer ?
#
loop_
_entity_poly.entity_id
_entity_poly.type
_entity_poly.pdbx_seq_one_letter_code
_entity_poly.pdbx_strand_id
1 'polypeptide(L)'
;MSERRVVTDSQAEFDQLQKKLVPLWKSIERFNQDPQTILVVPSMSIDAIGSGAVMQAYEERFLFLLLLLRQPRARLIYVTSQTILPSIIDYYLDLLPGVIPSHARQRLFLLSPLDGSVRPLSDKLLARPRLIQRIRSLIMDPDRAHLVPFNTTNREKELALRLGIPMYGADPKFFPLGTKSGCRKIFLEENVPHPLGYENLGSKEDLIEAIAQMRAKKPSIKQVLVKLNEGVSGEGNAVI
;
A
#
# COMPACT_ATOMS: atom_id res chain seq x y z
N MET A 1 -21.95 -19.66 7.06
CA MET A 1 -21.95 -18.93 8.36
C MET A 1 -20.57 -18.77 8.99
N SER A 2 -19.61 -19.69 8.77
CA SER A 2 -18.24 -19.63 9.34
C SER A 2 -17.37 -18.49 8.77
N GLU A 3 -17.24 -18.36 7.44
CA GLU A 3 -16.39 -17.32 6.82
C GLU A 3 -16.84 -15.88 7.12
N ARG A 4 -18.15 -15.63 7.12
CA ARG A 4 -18.70 -14.30 7.45
C ARG A 4 -18.34 -13.89 8.88
N ARG A 5 -18.32 -14.83 9.83
CA ARG A 5 -17.94 -14.57 11.23
C ARG A 5 -16.45 -14.25 11.34
N VAL A 6 -15.60 -15.03 10.69
CA VAL A 6 -14.13 -14.82 10.66
C VAL A 6 -13.74 -13.47 10.04
N VAL A 7 -14.41 -13.04 8.95
CA VAL A 7 -14.15 -11.74 8.32
C VAL A 7 -14.59 -10.57 9.22
N THR A 8 -15.69 -10.73 9.95
CA THR A 8 -16.21 -9.69 10.86
C THR A 8 -15.31 -9.54 12.09
N ASP A 9 -14.85 -10.66 12.66
CA ASP A 9 -13.93 -10.67 13.80
C ASP A 9 -12.58 -10.03 13.43
N SER A 10 -12.04 -10.35 12.24
CA SER A 10 -10.82 -9.73 11.70
C SER A 10 -10.93 -8.22 11.47
N GLN A 11 -12.12 -7.71 11.11
CA GLN A 11 -12.31 -6.26 10.96
C GLN A 11 -12.31 -5.54 12.32
N ALA A 12 -13.01 -6.08 13.31
CA ALA A 12 -13.04 -5.47 14.64
C ALA A 12 -11.64 -5.45 15.29
N GLU A 13 -10.88 -6.55 15.16
CA GLU A 13 -9.48 -6.61 15.62
C GLU A 13 -8.60 -5.55 14.93
N PHE A 14 -8.75 -5.40 13.62
CA PHE A 14 -8.01 -4.40 12.86
C PHE A 14 -8.39 -2.97 13.25
N ASP A 15 -9.68 -2.68 13.44
CA ASP A 15 -10.15 -1.37 13.89
C ASP A 15 -9.57 -1.02 15.27
N GLN A 16 -9.47 -1.99 16.20
CA GLN A 16 -8.82 -1.77 17.49
C GLN A 16 -7.31 -1.57 17.35
N LEU A 17 -6.65 -2.33 16.48
CA LEU A 17 -5.22 -2.17 16.21
C LEU A 17 -4.91 -0.78 15.62
N GLN A 18 -5.74 -0.30 14.70
CA GLN A 18 -5.60 1.00 14.05
C GLN A 18 -5.74 2.19 15.02
N LYS A 19 -6.46 2.05 16.15
CA LYS A 19 -6.50 3.11 17.18
C LYS A 19 -5.13 3.45 17.74
N LYS A 20 -4.15 2.53 17.69
CA LYS A 20 -2.76 2.80 18.09
C LYS A 20 -2.07 3.81 17.17
N LEU A 21 -2.55 4.01 15.95
CA LEU A 21 -1.98 4.97 15.00
C LEU A 21 -2.23 6.42 15.44
N VAL A 22 -3.34 6.71 16.14
CA VAL A 22 -3.69 8.07 16.59
C VAL A 22 -2.64 8.68 17.51
N PRO A 23 -2.22 8.04 18.63
CA PRO A 23 -1.13 8.57 19.45
C PRO A 23 0.23 8.55 18.73
N LEU A 24 0.46 7.55 17.86
CA LEU A 24 1.68 7.44 17.04
C LEU A 24 1.83 8.58 16.02
N TRP A 25 0.72 9.19 15.58
CA TRP A 25 0.74 10.27 14.58
C TRP A 25 1.67 11.42 14.98
N LYS A 26 1.75 11.75 16.28
CA LYS A 26 2.70 12.76 16.79
C LYS A 26 4.16 12.45 16.47
N SER A 27 4.51 11.15 16.43
CA SER A 27 5.84 10.68 16.07
C SER A 27 6.05 10.51 14.56
N ILE A 28 4.96 10.50 13.77
CA ILE A 28 4.97 10.33 12.31
C ILE A 28 4.94 11.68 11.59
N GLU A 29 4.14 12.64 12.06
CA GLU A 29 3.78 13.87 11.35
C GLU A 29 4.97 14.81 11.10
N ARG A 30 6.05 14.67 11.87
CA ARG A 30 7.27 15.48 11.75
C ARG A 30 8.47 14.78 12.37
N PHE A 31 9.67 15.17 11.96
CA PHE A 31 10.91 14.69 12.59
C PHE A 31 10.96 15.05 14.07
N ASN A 32 11.27 14.04 14.87
CA ASN A 32 11.36 14.12 16.32
C ASN A 32 12.44 13.17 16.85
N GLN A 33 12.60 13.17 18.16
CA GLN A 33 13.58 12.37 18.90
C GLN A 33 12.95 11.17 19.61
N ASP A 34 11.69 10.85 19.30
CA ASP A 34 10.98 9.75 19.93
C ASP A 34 11.50 8.42 19.39
N PRO A 35 11.74 7.43 20.27
CA PRO A 35 11.92 6.06 19.84
C PRO A 35 10.73 5.59 19.00
N GLN A 36 11.00 5.05 17.81
CA GLN A 36 9.98 4.42 16.96
C GLN A 36 10.58 3.34 16.06
N THR A 37 9.76 2.35 15.70
CA THR A 37 10.11 1.33 14.72
C THR A 37 9.24 1.46 13.47
N ILE A 38 9.87 1.66 12.33
CA ILE A 38 9.22 1.83 11.03
C ILE A 38 9.46 0.54 10.25
N LEU A 39 8.40 -0.23 10.01
CA LEU A 39 8.47 -1.44 9.21
C LEU A 39 7.98 -1.13 7.80
N VAL A 40 8.88 -1.09 6.84
CA VAL A 40 8.55 -0.84 5.43
C VAL A 40 8.39 -2.18 4.72
N VAL A 41 7.19 -2.43 4.21
CA VAL A 41 6.86 -3.58 3.36
C VAL A 41 6.19 -3.03 2.10
N PRO A 42 6.96 -2.68 1.06
CA PRO A 42 6.44 -2.06 -0.15
C PRO A 42 5.80 -3.10 -1.08
N SER A 43 4.91 -3.92 -0.52
CA SER A 43 4.17 -4.96 -1.24
C SER A 43 3.22 -4.34 -2.22
N MET A 44 3.28 -4.81 -3.46
CA MET A 44 2.35 -4.46 -4.51
C MET A 44 1.56 -5.64 -5.01
N SER A 45 0.35 -5.37 -5.45
CA SER A 45 -0.54 -6.32 -6.11
C SER A 45 -1.12 -5.66 -7.35
N ILE A 46 -0.29 -5.52 -8.39
CA ILE A 46 -0.66 -4.92 -9.66
C ILE A 46 -0.49 -5.97 -10.75
N ASP A 47 -1.58 -6.32 -11.43
CA ASP A 47 -1.60 -7.38 -12.45
C ASP A 47 -0.70 -7.09 -13.66
N ALA A 48 -0.37 -5.81 -13.88
CA ALA A 48 0.52 -5.36 -14.96
C ALA A 48 2.00 -5.76 -14.77
N ILE A 49 2.41 -6.18 -13.56
CA ILE A 49 3.82 -6.51 -13.29
C ILE A 49 4.12 -7.95 -13.72
N GLY A 50 4.66 -8.09 -14.93
CA GLY A 50 4.97 -9.40 -15.53
C GLY A 50 6.27 -10.07 -15.09
N SER A 51 7.12 -9.42 -14.27
CA SER A 51 8.41 -10.02 -13.86
C SER A 51 8.84 -9.66 -12.43
N GLY A 52 9.55 -10.58 -11.78
CA GLY A 52 10.07 -10.37 -10.43
C GLY A 52 11.14 -9.29 -10.33
N ALA A 53 11.90 -9.06 -11.39
CA ALA A 53 12.88 -7.96 -11.44
C ALA A 53 12.19 -6.59 -11.40
N VAL A 54 11.08 -6.44 -12.13
CA VAL A 54 10.27 -5.22 -12.07
C VAL A 54 9.68 -5.05 -10.68
N MET A 55 9.15 -6.12 -10.08
CA MET A 55 8.66 -6.10 -8.69
C MET A 55 9.73 -5.62 -7.70
N GLN A 56 10.95 -6.16 -7.77
CA GLN A 56 12.07 -5.75 -6.92
C GLN A 56 12.42 -4.27 -7.13
N ALA A 57 12.54 -3.80 -8.37
CA ALA A 57 12.86 -2.40 -8.66
C ALA A 57 11.82 -1.44 -8.06
N TYR A 58 10.57 -1.87 -8.04
CA TYR A 58 9.46 -1.16 -7.45
C TYR A 58 9.48 -1.16 -5.92
N GLU A 59 9.81 -2.29 -5.30
CA GLU A 59 10.04 -2.39 -3.86
C GLU A 59 11.20 -1.49 -3.42
N GLU A 60 12.24 -1.33 -4.25
CA GLU A 60 13.36 -0.42 -4.01
C GLU A 60 12.99 1.07 -4.19
N ARG A 61 11.85 1.42 -4.80
CA ARG A 61 11.41 2.82 -4.90
C ARG A 61 11.12 3.47 -3.55
N PHE A 62 10.81 2.69 -2.53
CA PHE A 62 10.55 3.18 -1.17
C PHE A 62 11.84 3.41 -0.36
N LEU A 63 13.03 3.18 -0.95
CA LEU A 63 14.30 3.39 -0.26
C LEU A 63 14.54 4.84 0.18
N PHE A 64 13.80 5.81 -0.37
CA PHE A 64 13.78 7.17 0.17
C PHE A 64 13.35 7.23 1.65
N LEU A 65 12.61 6.23 2.16
CA LEU A 65 12.24 6.14 3.58
C LEU A 65 13.44 5.87 4.49
N LEU A 66 14.60 5.43 3.96
CA LEU A 66 15.84 5.39 4.74
C LEU A 66 16.23 6.78 5.27
N LEU A 67 15.76 7.86 4.62
CA LEU A 67 15.94 9.24 5.10
C LEU A 67 15.29 9.51 6.47
N LEU A 68 14.34 8.66 6.92
CA LEU A 68 13.79 8.72 8.27
C LEU A 68 14.82 8.36 9.34
N LEU A 69 15.92 7.69 8.98
CA LEU A 69 17.05 7.44 9.88
C LEU A 69 17.79 8.73 10.28
N ARG A 70 17.44 9.89 9.71
CA ARG A 70 17.81 11.20 10.29
C ARG A 70 17.35 11.38 11.73
N GLN A 71 16.25 10.74 12.10
CA GLN A 71 15.82 10.67 13.48
C GLN A 71 16.70 9.66 14.22
N PRO A 72 17.49 10.06 15.23
CA PRO A 72 18.53 9.21 15.80
C PRO A 72 17.99 8.03 16.61
N ARG A 73 16.71 8.09 17.03
CA ARG A 73 16.04 6.99 17.76
C ARG A 73 15.05 6.20 16.90
N ALA A 74 14.94 6.50 15.61
CA ALA A 74 14.16 5.67 14.69
C ALA A 74 14.92 4.38 14.36
N ARG A 75 14.21 3.26 14.30
CA ARG A 75 14.70 1.98 13.77
C ARG A 75 13.90 1.69 12.52
N LEU A 76 14.57 1.27 11.46
CA LEU A 76 13.92 0.97 10.19
C LEU A 76 14.15 -0.49 9.83
N ILE A 77 13.05 -1.22 9.65
CA ILE A 77 13.06 -2.59 9.13
C ILE A 77 12.53 -2.49 7.70
N TYR A 78 13.38 -2.77 6.71
CA TYR A 78 13.02 -2.73 5.31
C TYR A 78 12.97 -4.16 4.77
N VAL A 79 11.84 -4.51 4.15
CA VAL A 79 11.62 -5.86 3.61
C VAL A 79 11.48 -5.79 2.10
N THR A 80 12.20 -6.64 1.38
CA THR A 80 12.12 -6.80 -0.08
C THR A 80 12.13 -8.27 -0.46
N SER A 81 11.53 -8.59 -1.61
CA SER A 81 11.44 -9.93 -2.20
C SER A 81 12.81 -10.59 -2.38
N GLN A 82 13.81 -9.82 -2.82
CA GLN A 82 15.22 -10.22 -2.93
C GLN A 82 16.11 -9.26 -2.14
N THR A 83 17.37 -9.65 -1.90
CA THR A 83 18.35 -8.77 -1.24
C THR A 83 18.66 -7.55 -2.09
N ILE A 84 18.73 -6.38 -1.45
CA ILE A 84 19.18 -5.13 -2.08
C ILE A 84 20.71 -5.12 -2.13
N LEU A 85 21.29 -4.63 -3.23
CA LEU A 85 22.74 -4.49 -3.34
C LEU A 85 23.28 -3.57 -2.24
N PRO A 86 24.36 -3.94 -1.53
CA PRO A 86 24.93 -3.11 -0.47
C PRO A 86 25.27 -1.68 -0.91
N SER A 87 25.81 -1.51 -2.12
CA SER A 87 26.15 -0.18 -2.66
C SER A 87 24.94 0.74 -2.85
N ILE A 88 23.74 0.19 -3.11
CA ILE A 88 22.51 0.98 -3.17
C ILE A 88 22.17 1.49 -1.77
N ILE A 89 22.30 0.65 -0.74
CA ILE A 89 22.05 1.06 0.64
C ILE A 89 23.04 2.13 1.08
N ASP A 90 24.33 1.93 0.80
CA ASP A 90 25.38 2.88 1.14
C ASP A 90 25.12 4.24 0.49
N TYR A 91 24.73 4.26 -0.80
CA TYR A 91 24.29 5.47 -1.49
C TYR A 91 23.18 6.22 -0.75
N TYR A 92 22.11 5.54 -0.33
CA TYR A 92 21.02 6.20 0.42
C TYR A 92 21.44 6.68 1.81
N LEU A 93 22.35 5.97 2.48
CA LEU A 93 22.84 6.39 3.79
C LEU A 93 23.77 7.60 3.69
N ASP A 94 24.56 7.71 2.62
CA ASP A 94 25.43 8.86 2.36
C ASP A 94 24.64 10.14 2.04
N LEU A 95 23.38 10.00 1.60
CA LEU A 95 22.47 11.13 1.39
C LEU A 95 21.89 11.72 2.69
N LEU A 96 22.16 11.14 3.87
CA LEU A 96 21.61 11.62 5.15
C LEU A 96 22.36 12.87 5.67
N PRO A 97 21.81 14.09 5.56
CA PRO A 97 22.51 15.28 6.02
C PRO A 97 22.64 15.27 7.55
N GLY A 98 23.88 15.48 8.03
CA GLY A 98 24.18 15.57 9.46
C GLY A 98 24.12 14.24 10.22
N VAL A 99 24.12 13.11 9.52
CA VAL A 99 24.18 11.77 10.14
C VAL A 99 25.37 11.00 9.62
N ILE A 100 26.13 10.41 10.53
CA ILE A 100 27.23 9.49 10.17
C ILE A 100 26.59 8.18 9.65
N PRO A 101 26.92 7.72 8.42
CA PRO A 101 26.29 6.54 7.82
C PRO A 101 26.32 5.29 8.71
N SER A 102 27.42 5.06 9.45
CA SER A 102 27.56 3.93 10.37
C SER A 102 26.51 3.94 11.51
N HIS A 103 26.13 5.11 12.03
CA HIS A 103 25.10 5.25 13.05
C HIS A 103 23.69 4.97 12.50
N ALA A 104 23.42 5.34 11.24
CA ALA A 104 22.17 4.99 10.58
C ALA A 104 22.11 3.48 10.28
N ARG A 105 23.23 2.91 9.81
CA ARG A 105 23.34 1.48 9.47
C ARG A 105 23.02 0.56 10.65
N GLN A 106 23.45 0.90 11.87
CA GLN A 106 23.16 0.14 13.10
C GLN A 106 21.66 0.05 13.44
N ARG A 107 20.85 0.96 12.90
CA ARG A 107 19.39 1.03 13.13
C ARG A 107 18.58 0.56 11.91
N LEU A 108 19.26 0.14 10.84
CA LEU A 108 18.66 -0.35 9.59
C LEU A 108 18.75 -1.87 9.52
N PHE A 109 17.60 -2.53 9.46
CA PHE A 109 17.46 -3.97 9.32
C PHE A 109 16.89 -4.30 7.95
N LEU A 110 17.64 -5.05 7.14
CA LEU A 110 17.22 -5.46 5.80
C LEU A 110 16.86 -6.94 5.84
N LEU A 111 15.64 -7.28 5.47
CA LEU A 111 15.13 -8.65 5.46
C LEU A 111 14.60 -9.02 4.09
N SER A 112 14.76 -10.28 3.71
CA SER A 112 14.23 -10.79 2.45
C SER A 112 13.78 -12.24 2.57
N PRO A 113 12.63 -12.64 1.99
CA PRO A 113 12.22 -14.03 1.87
C PRO A 113 12.98 -14.78 0.77
N LEU A 114 13.85 -14.10 0.00
CA LEU A 114 14.62 -14.63 -1.12
C LEU A 114 13.75 -15.28 -2.20
N ASP A 115 12.66 -14.59 -2.56
CA ASP A 115 11.62 -15.10 -3.45
C ASP A 115 11.41 -14.11 -4.60
N GLY A 116 11.99 -14.43 -5.76
CA GLY A 116 12.00 -13.59 -6.97
C GLY A 116 10.76 -13.75 -7.84
N SER A 117 9.70 -14.41 -7.35
CA SER A 117 8.45 -14.54 -8.11
C SER A 117 7.70 -13.20 -8.20
N VAL A 118 6.73 -13.11 -9.11
CA VAL A 118 5.82 -11.96 -9.24
C VAL A 118 4.78 -11.86 -8.12
N ARG A 119 4.77 -12.81 -7.17
CA ARG A 119 3.81 -12.81 -6.06
C ARG A 119 4.00 -11.55 -5.19
N PRO A 120 2.91 -10.96 -4.66
CA PRO A 120 3.00 -9.85 -3.71
C PRO A 120 3.91 -10.17 -2.52
N LEU A 121 4.69 -9.18 -2.08
CA LEU A 121 5.60 -9.34 -0.95
C LEU A 121 4.87 -9.75 0.33
N SER A 122 3.69 -9.18 0.58
CA SER A 122 2.85 -9.58 1.72
C SER A 122 2.50 -11.06 1.71
N ASP A 123 2.18 -11.64 0.54
CA ASP A 123 1.91 -13.10 0.44
C ASP A 123 3.16 -13.93 0.73
N LYS A 124 4.32 -13.47 0.25
CA LYS A 124 5.61 -14.13 0.52
C LYS A 124 5.89 -14.15 2.03
N LEU A 125 5.54 -13.08 2.76
CA LEU A 125 5.70 -13.00 4.21
C LEU A 125 4.67 -13.83 4.97
N LEU A 126 3.38 -13.74 4.58
CA LEU A 126 2.28 -14.48 5.22
C LEU A 126 2.45 -16.00 5.09
N ALA A 127 3.07 -16.47 4.01
CA ALA A 127 3.44 -17.87 3.83
C ALA A 127 4.63 -18.33 4.72
N ARG A 128 5.30 -17.42 5.45
CA ARG A 128 6.54 -17.69 6.21
C ARG A 128 6.43 -17.22 7.66
N PRO A 129 5.72 -17.96 8.55
CA PRO A 129 5.52 -17.56 9.96
C PRO A 129 6.80 -17.26 10.74
N ARG A 130 7.89 -18.01 10.48
CA ARG A 130 9.20 -17.77 11.11
C ARG A 130 9.80 -16.41 10.72
N LEU A 131 9.57 -15.96 9.48
CA LEU A 131 10.03 -14.64 9.04
C LEU A 131 9.21 -13.53 9.70
N ILE A 132 7.90 -13.71 9.87
CA ILE A 132 7.07 -12.79 10.67
C ILE A 132 7.56 -12.72 12.11
N GLN A 133 7.88 -13.85 12.74
CA GLN A 133 8.46 -13.89 14.09
C GLN A 133 9.80 -13.14 14.16
N ARG A 134 10.66 -13.29 13.16
CA ARG A 134 11.92 -12.53 13.05
C ARG A 134 11.70 -11.03 12.89
N ILE A 135 10.70 -10.61 12.10
CA ILE A 135 10.34 -9.19 11.98
C ILE A 135 9.86 -8.68 13.34
N ARG A 136 8.98 -9.42 14.02
CA ARG A 136 8.48 -9.07 15.36
C ARG A 136 9.61 -8.95 16.39
N SER A 137 10.62 -9.82 16.36
CA SER A 137 11.73 -9.74 17.31
C SER A 137 12.62 -8.50 17.14
N LEU A 138 12.53 -7.81 16.00
CA LEU A 138 13.23 -6.54 15.75
C LEU A 138 12.43 -5.31 16.20
N ILE A 139 11.13 -5.47 16.46
CA ILE A 139 10.23 -4.43 16.97
C ILE A 139 10.39 -4.38 18.49
N MET A 140 11.04 -3.33 18.98
CA MET A 140 11.32 -3.18 20.42
C MET A 140 10.07 -2.84 21.24
N ASP A 141 9.20 -2.01 20.68
CA ASP A 141 7.96 -1.54 21.31
C ASP A 141 6.85 -1.50 20.24
N PRO A 142 5.89 -2.44 20.27
CA PRO A 142 4.77 -2.47 19.33
C PRO A 142 3.86 -1.24 19.39
N ASP A 143 3.79 -0.54 20.52
CA ASP A 143 3.00 0.70 20.66
C ASP A 143 3.73 1.91 20.06
N ARG A 144 5.01 1.76 19.73
CA ARG A 144 5.84 2.74 19.01
C ARG A 144 6.25 2.25 17.63
N ALA A 145 5.47 1.35 17.04
CA ALA A 145 5.77 0.77 15.74
C ALA A 145 4.60 0.88 14.77
N HIS A 146 4.91 1.00 13.48
CA HIS A 146 3.90 0.97 12.43
C HIS A 146 4.43 0.33 11.15
N LEU A 147 3.50 -0.29 10.41
CA LEU A 147 3.71 -0.85 9.07
C LEU A 147 3.50 0.25 8.04
N VAL A 148 4.46 0.44 7.13
CA VAL A 148 4.35 1.31 5.95
C VAL A 148 4.20 0.43 4.71
N PRO A 149 2.98 0.27 4.19
CA PRO A 149 2.73 -0.47 2.97
C PRO A 149 2.91 0.40 1.71
N PHE A 150 2.96 -0.23 0.53
CA PHE A 150 2.73 0.47 -0.74
C PHE A 150 1.24 0.49 -1.09
N ASN A 151 0.60 -0.68 -1.21
CA ASN A 151 -0.84 -0.81 -1.37
C ASN A 151 -1.51 -1.19 -0.04
N THR A 152 -2.72 -0.71 0.21
CA THR A 152 -3.50 -1.08 1.39
C THR A 152 -4.59 -2.08 1.00
N THR A 153 -4.26 -3.38 0.98
CA THR A 153 -5.22 -4.45 0.67
C THR A 153 -5.50 -5.31 1.90
N ASN A 154 -6.37 -6.32 1.75
CA ASN A 154 -6.59 -7.31 2.81
C ASN A 154 -5.31 -8.08 3.17
N ARG A 155 -4.32 -8.17 2.27
CA ARG A 155 -3.02 -8.80 2.54
C ARG A 155 -2.22 -8.00 3.56
N GLU A 156 -2.17 -6.68 3.40
CA GLU A 156 -1.48 -5.78 4.34
C GLU A 156 -2.22 -5.66 5.67
N LYS A 157 -3.56 -5.71 5.66
CA LYS A 157 -4.37 -5.84 6.89
C LYS A 157 -4.02 -7.10 7.67
N GLU A 158 -4.01 -8.26 7.02
CA GLU A 158 -3.61 -9.53 7.67
C GLU A 158 -2.16 -9.44 8.17
N LEU A 159 -1.24 -8.88 7.38
CA LEU A 159 0.15 -8.69 7.81
C LEU A 159 0.25 -7.82 9.07
N ALA A 160 -0.48 -6.69 9.13
CA ALA A 160 -0.53 -5.81 10.30
C ALA A 160 -1.06 -6.55 11.54
N LEU A 161 -2.14 -7.32 11.40
CA LEU A 161 -2.69 -8.15 12.48
C LEU A 161 -1.68 -9.17 12.99
N ARG A 162 -0.98 -9.86 12.08
CA ARG A 162 0.03 -10.89 12.43
C ARG A 162 1.26 -10.29 13.10
N LEU A 163 1.62 -9.05 12.75
CA LEU A 163 2.71 -8.31 13.38
C LEU A 163 2.31 -7.66 14.71
N GLY A 164 1.02 -7.33 14.89
CA GLY A 164 0.50 -6.65 16.07
C GLY A 164 0.83 -5.16 16.12
N ILE A 165 1.03 -4.52 14.96
CA ILE A 165 1.33 -3.08 14.83
C ILE A 165 0.35 -2.42 13.84
N PRO A 166 -0.07 -1.16 14.06
CA PRO A 166 -0.94 -0.46 13.12
C PRO A 166 -0.27 -0.28 11.75
N MET A 167 -1.11 -0.24 10.71
CA MET A 167 -0.69 0.06 9.35
C MET A 167 -0.92 1.55 9.06
N TYR A 168 0.13 2.25 8.64
CA TYR A 168 0.05 3.62 8.14
C TYR A 168 -0.54 3.61 6.72
N GLY A 169 -1.87 3.55 6.64
CA GLY A 169 -2.60 3.52 5.38
C GLY A 169 -4.11 3.44 5.61
N ALA A 170 -4.89 3.69 4.55
CA ALA A 170 -6.35 3.58 4.61
C ALA A 170 -6.78 2.14 4.88
N ASP A 171 -7.91 1.98 5.59
CA ASP A 171 -8.52 0.68 5.80
C ASP A 171 -8.97 0.09 4.43
N PRO A 172 -8.60 -1.16 4.10
CA PRO A 172 -9.02 -1.82 2.86
C PRO A 172 -10.53 -1.84 2.63
N LYS A 173 -11.36 -1.71 3.68
CA LYS A 173 -12.82 -1.60 3.52
C LYS A 173 -13.25 -0.39 2.68
N PHE A 174 -12.41 0.63 2.60
CA PHE A 174 -12.64 1.83 1.78
C PHE A 174 -12.15 1.69 0.34
N PHE A 175 -11.54 0.56 -0.03
CA PHE A 175 -11.08 0.33 -1.41
C PHE A 175 -12.14 0.61 -2.49
N PRO A 176 -13.42 0.21 -2.33
CA PRO A 176 -14.45 0.51 -3.33
C PRO A 176 -14.58 1.99 -3.65
N LEU A 177 -14.32 2.88 -2.67
CA LEU A 177 -14.39 4.33 -2.82
C LEU A 177 -13.34 4.88 -3.80
N GLY A 178 -12.18 4.22 -3.90
CA GLY A 178 -11.09 4.60 -4.80
C GLY A 178 -11.22 4.05 -6.23
N THR A 179 -12.21 3.19 -6.49
CA THR A 179 -12.46 2.66 -7.85
C THR A 179 -13.10 3.73 -8.74
N LYS A 180 -13.02 3.58 -10.06
CA LYS A 180 -13.61 4.58 -10.97
C LYS A 180 -15.13 4.69 -10.82
N SER A 181 -15.79 3.56 -10.59
CA SER A 181 -17.22 3.49 -10.29
C SER A 181 -17.52 4.11 -8.92
N GLY A 182 -16.73 3.80 -7.90
CA GLY A 182 -16.88 4.36 -6.55
C GLY A 182 -16.67 5.88 -6.51
N CYS A 183 -15.59 6.37 -7.10
CA CYS A 183 -15.32 7.81 -7.21
C CYS A 183 -16.48 8.55 -7.89
N ARG A 184 -17.05 7.99 -8.98
CA ARG A 184 -18.20 8.60 -9.66
C ARG A 184 -19.44 8.67 -8.75
N LYS A 185 -19.73 7.62 -7.98
CA LYS A 185 -20.83 7.63 -7.00
C LYS A 185 -20.62 8.68 -5.93
N ILE A 186 -19.43 8.75 -5.33
CA ILE A 186 -19.11 9.75 -4.30
C ILE A 186 -19.19 11.16 -4.87
N PHE A 187 -18.72 11.39 -6.10
CA PHE A 187 -18.83 12.70 -6.74
C PHE A 187 -20.29 13.11 -6.97
N LEU A 188 -21.16 12.15 -7.30
CA LEU A 188 -22.59 12.40 -7.42
C LEU A 188 -23.23 12.72 -6.06
N GLU A 189 -22.93 11.92 -5.03
CA GLU A 189 -23.45 12.09 -3.66
C GLU A 189 -23.02 13.42 -3.04
N GLU A 190 -21.76 13.83 -3.26
CA GLU A 190 -21.16 15.05 -2.71
C GLU A 190 -21.30 16.28 -3.63
N ASN A 191 -22.10 16.18 -4.70
CA ASN A 191 -22.30 17.25 -5.69
C ASN A 191 -21.00 17.81 -6.31
N VAL A 192 -19.95 16.98 -6.41
CA VAL A 192 -18.69 17.34 -7.08
C VAL A 192 -18.90 17.29 -8.59
N PRO A 193 -18.64 18.38 -9.34
CA PRO A 193 -18.79 18.38 -10.79
C PRO A 193 -17.91 17.32 -11.47
N HIS A 194 -18.52 16.47 -12.30
CA HIS A 194 -17.82 15.40 -13.00
C HIS A 194 -18.45 15.09 -14.37
N PRO A 195 -17.69 14.52 -15.34
CA PRO A 195 -18.21 14.30 -16.69
C PRO A 195 -19.38 13.32 -16.70
N LEU A 196 -20.36 13.53 -17.59
CA LEU A 196 -21.43 12.57 -17.86
C LEU A 196 -20.85 11.17 -18.13
N GLY A 197 -21.46 10.16 -17.55
CA GLY A 197 -21.07 8.75 -17.71
C GLY A 197 -21.81 7.86 -16.72
N TYR A 198 -21.53 6.57 -16.81
CA TYR A 198 -22.18 5.52 -16.02
C TYR A 198 -21.14 4.62 -15.35
N GLU A 199 -21.48 4.11 -14.18
CA GLU A 199 -20.66 3.22 -13.36
C GLU A 199 -21.15 1.76 -13.37
N ASN A 200 -20.30 0.84 -12.90
CA ASN A 200 -20.60 -0.60 -12.75
C ASN A 200 -21.09 -1.30 -14.04
N LEU A 201 -20.54 -0.93 -15.20
CA LEU A 201 -20.79 -1.62 -16.45
C LEU A 201 -20.03 -2.96 -16.43
N GLY A 202 -20.75 -4.07 -16.51
CA GLY A 202 -20.20 -5.43 -16.41
C GLY A 202 -20.14 -6.17 -17.74
N SER A 203 -20.84 -5.67 -18.76
CA SER A 203 -20.94 -6.31 -20.07
C SER A 203 -20.75 -5.34 -21.24
N LYS A 204 -20.62 -5.89 -22.44
CA LYS A 204 -20.59 -5.12 -23.69
C LYS A 204 -21.94 -4.45 -23.92
N GLU A 205 -23.02 -5.14 -23.58
CA GLU A 205 -24.40 -4.69 -23.72
C GLU A 205 -24.65 -3.47 -22.81
N ASP A 206 -24.21 -3.52 -21.56
CA ASP A 206 -24.28 -2.40 -20.61
C ASP A 206 -23.54 -1.16 -21.17
N LEU A 207 -22.39 -1.38 -21.79
CA LEU A 207 -21.59 -0.31 -22.38
C LEU A 207 -22.30 0.33 -23.57
N ILE A 208 -22.90 -0.47 -24.47
CA ILE A 208 -23.67 0.05 -25.61
C ILE A 208 -24.86 0.88 -25.11
N GLU A 209 -25.60 0.36 -24.12
CA GLU A 209 -26.72 1.06 -23.54
C GLU A 209 -26.29 2.39 -22.89
N ALA A 210 -25.23 2.36 -22.07
CA ALA A 210 -24.68 3.55 -21.44
C ALA A 210 -24.30 4.62 -22.48
N ILE A 211 -23.65 4.24 -23.58
CA ILE A 211 -23.27 5.17 -24.65
C ILE A 211 -24.52 5.76 -25.33
N ALA A 212 -25.53 4.93 -25.62
CA ALA A 212 -26.78 5.39 -26.22
C ALA A 212 -27.48 6.41 -25.31
N GLN A 213 -27.59 6.13 -24.01
CA GLN A 213 -28.17 7.05 -23.04
C GLN A 213 -27.36 8.35 -22.91
N MET A 214 -26.02 8.28 -22.93
CA MET A 214 -25.17 9.47 -22.92
C MET A 214 -25.42 10.37 -24.14
N ARG A 215 -25.51 9.77 -25.34
CA ARG A 215 -25.79 10.50 -26.59
C ARG A 215 -27.21 11.07 -26.63
N ALA A 216 -28.19 10.38 -26.06
CA ALA A 216 -29.54 10.91 -25.92
C ALA A 216 -29.58 12.16 -25.02
N LYS A 217 -28.85 12.14 -23.88
CA LYS A 217 -28.74 13.29 -22.96
C LYS A 217 -27.91 14.44 -23.52
N LYS A 218 -26.85 14.13 -24.27
CA LYS A 218 -25.95 15.12 -24.89
C LYS A 218 -25.60 14.69 -26.32
N PRO A 219 -26.42 15.09 -27.32
CA PRO A 219 -26.24 14.69 -28.73
C PRO A 219 -24.89 15.09 -29.34
N SER A 220 -24.20 16.06 -28.76
CA SER A 220 -22.88 16.50 -29.22
C SER A 220 -21.72 15.57 -28.85
N ILE A 221 -21.96 14.49 -28.08
CA ILE A 221 -20.91 13.52 -27.70
C ILE A 221 -20.46 12.72 -28.92
N LYS A 222 -19.21 12.95 -29.34
CA LYS A 222 -18.57 12.22 -30.43
C LYS A 222 -17.81 10.98 -29.97
N GLN A 223 -17.20 11.04 -28.79
CA GLN A 223 -16.35 10.00 -28.23
C GLN A 223 -16.67 9.77 -26.75
N VAL A 224 -16.42 8.56 -26.28
CA VAL A 224 -16.53 8.16 -24.87
C VAL A 224 -15.21 7.56 -24.39
N LEU A 225 -14.92 7.73 -23.11
CA LEU A 225 -13.75 7.15 -22.46
C LEU A 225 -14.20 6.00 -21.56
N VAL A 226 -13.92 4.77 -21.99
CA VAL A 226 -14.14 3.55 -21.23
C VAL A 226 -12.93 3.31 -20.35
N LYS A 227 -13.15 2.89 -19.10
CA LYS A 227 -12.07 2.66 -18.14
C LYS A 227 -12.36 1.41 -17.29
N LEU A 228 -11.41 0.48 -17.23
CA LEU A 228 -11.47 -0.64 -16.28
C LEU A 228 -11.50 -0.13 -14.85
N ASN A 229 -12.41 -0.65 -14.03
CA ASN A 229 -12.76 -0.09 -12.72
C ASN A 229 -11.54 0.14 -11.80
N GLU A 230 -10.62 -0.82 -11.80
CA GLU A 230 -9.43 -0.85 -10.95
C GLU A 230 -8.12 -0.58 -11.70
N GLY A 231 -8.17 -0.29 -13.02
CA GLY A 231 -6.98 -0.01 -13.83
C GLY A 231 -6.16 1.18 -13.33
N VAL A 232 -4.84 1.11 -13.46
CA VAL A 232 -3.90 2.14 -12.97
C VAL A 232 -3.07 2.70 -14.13
N SER A 233 -2.54 3.92 -13.98
CA SER A 233 -1.60 4.52 -14.94
C SER A 233 -2.09 4.58 -16.41
N GLY A 234 -3.41 4.66 -16.61
CA GLY A 234 -4.02 4.69 -17.94
C GLY A 234 -4.28 3.31 -18.55
N GLU A 235 -3.80 2.23 -17.93
CA GLU A 235 -4.11 0.88 -18.35
C GLU A 235 -5.61 0.59 -18.19
N GLY A 236 -6.17 -0.10 -19.19
CA GLY A 236 -7.60 -0.37 -19.25
C GLY A 236 -8.45 0.84 -19.63
N ASN A 237 -7.86 1.95 -20.06
CA ASN A 237 -8.59 3.06 -20.66
C ASN A 237 -8.64 2.92 -22.18
N ALA A 238 -9.80 3.18 -22.78
CA ALA A 238 -9.98 3.20 -24.23
C ALA A 238 -10.93 4.34 -24.64
N VAL A 239 -10.58 5.05 -25.70
CA VAL A 239 -11.47 6.02 -26.35
C VAL A 239 -12.23 5.28 -27.46
N ILE A 240 -13.56 5.41 -27.47
CA ILE A 240 -14.46 4.83 -28.47
C ILE A 240 -15.30 5.94 -29.10
#